data_AF-A0A8D2IT04-F1
#
_entry.id   AF-A0A8D2IT04-F1
#
_cell.length_a   1.000
_cell.length_b   1.000
_cell.length_c   1.000
_cell.angle_alpha   90.00
_cell.angle_beta   90.00
_cell.angle_gamma   90.00
#
_symmetry.space_group_name_H-M   'P 1'
#
loop_
_entity.id
_entity.type
_entity.pdbx_description
1 polymer ?
#
loop_
_entity_poly.entity_id
_entity_poly.type
_entity_poly.pdbx_seq_one_letter_code
_entity_poly.pdbx_strand_id
1 'polypeptide(L)'
;MEAAESSRTIASSGLFAEWGLAFWTLCSVMVPVLITLWCSFRRSRRQGLMQDILRKSKHDWQDTDLFSQPTYCCVCSQHILQGAFCNCCGLCVDEECLKKADRRFLCKEIIMRGSGGIQSSMVHHWIRGNVPLCSHCVVCKQQCGTQPKLCDYRCVWCQQTVHDDCMQSSLKHEQCEFGEFRNLIIPPYYLFSMSQMRKDKRMDYSKLASSCGKNWTPLIVLANTRSGNNMGETLLGQFKTLLNPIQVFELTKTTPAKALQLCTWLPCNSARVLVCGGDGTVGWVLDAIDDMKIKGQERYIPQVAILPLGTGNDLSNTLGWGAGYAGEVPVEQILRNVMDSDGIKLDR
;
A
#
# COMPACT_ATOMS: atom_id res chain seq x y z
N MET A 1 -18.64 -77.18 -36.94
CA MET A 1 -17.66 -76.65 -35.98
C MET A 1 -17.43 -75.14 -36.14
N GLU A 2 -18.20 -74.41 -36.95
CA GLU A 2 -17.99 -72.98 -37.24
C GLU A 2 -18.85 -71.99 -36.40
N ALA A 3 -19.84 -72.47 -35.64
CA ALA A 3 -20.71 -71.58 -34.86
C ALA A 3 -20.10 -71.13 -33.51
N ALA A 4 -19.01 -71.76 -33.06
CA ALA A 4 -18.38 -71.43 -31.77
C ALA A 4 -17.23 -70.41 -31.88
N GLU A 5 -16.71 -70.18 -33.09
CA GLU A 5 -15.55 -69.30 -33.33
C GLU A 5 -15.98 -67.83 -33.54
N SER A 6 -17.16 -67.62 -34.16
CA SER A 6 -17.76 -66.29 -34.39
C SER A 6 -18.20 -65.58 -33.09
N SER A 7 -18.73 -66.33 -32.12
CA SER A 7 -19.15 -65.77 -30.83
C SER A 7 -17.99 -65.31 -29.94
N ARG A 8 -16.76 -65.83 -30.14
CA ARG A 8 -15.57 -65.40 -29.39
C ARG A 8 -14.94 -64.13 -29.94
N THR A 9 -15.07 -63.86 -31.23
CA THR A 9 -14.52 -62.65 -31.89
C THR A 9 -15.39 -61.41 -31.64
N ILE A 10 -16.71 -61.57 -31.53
CA ILE A 10 -17.62 -60.46 -31.23
C ILE A 10 -17.47 -60.02 -29.76
N ALA A 11 -17.30 -60.96 -28.83
CA ALA A 11 -17.10 -60.65 -27.41
C ALA A 11 -15.80 -59.88 -27.11
N SER A 12 -14.71 -60.15 -27.84
CA SER A 12 -13.44 -59.43 -27.65
C SER A 12 -13.52 -57.98 -28.17
N SER A 13 -14.22 -57.74 -29.27
CA SER A 13 -14.38 -56.40 -29.87
C SER A 13 -15.18 -55.43 -28.99
N GLY A 14 -16.22 -55.92 -28.31
CA GLY A 14 -17.03 -55.13 -27.36
C GLY A 14 -16.27 -54.78 -26.08
N LEU A 15 -15.47 -55.72 -25.55
CA LEU A 15 -14.58 -55.46 -24.42
C LEU A 15 -13.59 -54.35 -24.75
N PHE A 16 -12.86 -54.42 -25.87
CA PHE A 16 -11.91 -53.36 -26.24
C PHE A 16 -12.57 -51.98 -26.38
N ALA A 17 -13.81 -51.90 -26.87
CA ALA A 17 -14.57 -50.65 -26.95
C ALA A 17 -14.99 -50.13 -25.57
N GLU A 18 -15.42 -51.00 -24.65
CA GLU A 18 -15.75 -50.65 -23.27
C GLU A 18 -14.51 -50.22 -22.47
N TRP A 19 -13.38 -50.91 -22.64
CA TRP A 19 -12.08 -50.53 -22.05
C TRP A 19 -11.61 -49.18 -22.60
N GLY A 20 -11.83 -48.91 -23.89
CA GLY A 20 -11.56 -47.61 -24.49
C GLY A 20 -12.43 -46.49 -23.89
N LEU A 21 -13.74 -46.72 -23.75
CA LEU A 21 -14.66 -45.76 -23.15
C LEU A 21 -14.36 -45.50 -21.66
N ALA A 22 -14.03 -46.56 -20.91
CA ALA A 22 -13.62 -46.45 -19.51
C ALA A 22 -12.29 -45.70 -19.37
N PHE A 23 -11.34 -45.91 -20.28
CA PHE A 23 -10.08 -45.17 -20.31
C PHE A 23 -10.30 -43.68 -20.59
N TRP A 24 -11.09 -43.32 -21.61
CA TRP A 24 -11.35 -41.92 -21.95
C TRP A 24 -12.15 -41.18 -20.87
N THR A 25 -13.10 -41.86 -20.21
CA THR A 25 -13.85 -41.27 -19.08
C THR A 25 -12.96 -41.11 -17.84
N LEU A 26 -12.08 -42.06 -17.54
CA LEU A 26 -11.09 -41.92 -16.48
C LEU A 26 -10.12 -40.76 -16.78
N CYS A 27 -9.62 -40.65 -18.01
CA CYS A 27 -8.77 -39.53 -18.42
C CYS A 27 -9.48 -38.18 -18.34
N SER A 28 -10.76 -38.08 -18.75
CA SER A 28 -11.51 -36.82 -18.71
C SER A 28 -11.73 -36.29 -17.29
N VAL A 29 -11.75 -37.18 -16.29
CA VAL A 29 -11.86 -36.82 -14.87
C VAL A 29 -10.48 -36.62 -14.23
N MET A 30 -9.54 -37.52 -14.47
CA MET A 30 -8.24 -37.51 -13.80
C MET A 30 -7.31 -36.40 -14.30
N VAL A 31 -7.35 -36.06 -15.60
CA VAL A 31 -6.48 -35.01 -16.16
C VAL A 31 -6.78 -33.63 -15.56
N PRO A 32 -8.04 -33.14 -15.49
CA PRO A 32 -8.35 -31.89 -14.81
C PRO A 32 -8.01 -31.90 -13.31
N VAL A 33 -8.22 -33.03 -12.63
CA VAL A 33 -7.87 -33.17 -11.21
C VAL A 33 -6.36 -33.07 -11.00
N LEU A 34 -5.55 -33.73 -11.85
CA LEU A 34 -4.10 -33.61 -11.78
C LEU A 34 -3.61 -32.21 -12.14
N ILE A 35 -4.23 -31.54 -13.13
CA ILE A 35 -3.92 -30.15 -13.48
C ILE A 35 -4.23 -29.21 -12.30
N THR A 36 -5.41 -29.33 -11.69
CA THR A 36 -5.80 -28.50 -10.54
C THR A 36 -4.93 -28.75 -9.32
N LEU A 37 -4.59 -29.99 -9.01
CA LEU A 37 -3.64 -30.33 -7.95
C LEU A 37 -2.24 -29.80 -8.24
N TRP A 38 -1.77 -29.91 -9.48
CA TRP A 38 -0.50 -29.34 -9.91
C TRP A 38 -0.47 -27.81 -9.80
N CYS A 39 -1.54 -27.14 -10.26
CA CYS A 39 -1.72 -25.70 -10.13
C CYS A 39 -1.76 -25.28 -8.65
N SER A 40 -2.50 -26.00 -7.80
CA SER A 40 -2.58 -25.75 -6.37
C SER A 40 -1.23 -25.93 -5.67
N PHE A 41 -0.52 -27.03 -5.95
CA PHE A 41 0.81 -27.30 -5.41
C PHE A 41 1.83 -26.25 -5.88
N ARG A 42 1.80 -25.89 -7.17
CA ARG A 42 2.66 -24.84 -7.72
C ARG A 42 2.35 -23.48 -7.11
N ARG A 43 1.06 -23.15 -6.87
CA ARG A 43 0.62 -21.93 -6.17
C ARG A 43 1.09 -21.91 -4.71
N SER A 44 0.98 -23.03 -4.00
CA SER A 44 1.45 -23.16 -2.60
C SER A 44 2.96 -23.02 -2.48
N ARG A 45 3.73 -23.71 -3.34
CA ARG A 45 5.20 -23.60 -3.37
C ARG A 45 5.64 -22.19 -3.77
N ARG A 46 4.91 -21.55 -4.68
CA ARG A 46 5.10 -20.15 -5.10
C ARG A 46 4.86 -19.19 -3.93
N GLN A 47 3.76 -19.35 -3.19
CA GLN A 47 3.50 -18.57 -1.97
C GLN A 47 4.63 -18.71 -0.95
N GLY A 48 5.18 -19.91 -0.75
CA GLY A 48 6.32 -20.13 0.14
C GLY A 48 7.59 -19.36 -0.27
N LEU A 49 7.98 -19.42 -1.55
CA LEU A 49 9.15 -18.69 -2.06
C LEU A 49 8.97 -17.17 -1.98
N MET A 50 7.75 -16.69 -2.22
CA MET A 50 7.41 -15.27 -2.17
C MET A 50 7.43 -14.77 -0.72
N GLN A 51 6.92 -15.55 0.24
CA GLN A 51 6.90 -15.20 1.66
C GLN A 51 8.30 -15.00 2.25
N ASP A 52 9.31 -15.73 1.79
CA ASP A 52 10.70 -15.57 2.21
C ASP A 52 11.36 -14.28 1.67
N ILE A 53 11.04 -13.89 0.44
CA ILE A 53 11.49 -12.62 -0.16
C ILE A 53 10.80 -11.46 0.56
N LEU A 54 9.48 -11.57 0.76
CA LEU A 54 8.64 -10.56 1.42
C LEU A 54 9.15 -10.19 2.82
N ARG A 55 9.59 -11.17 3.61
CA ARG A 55 10.08 -10.94 4.98
C ARG A 55 11.42 -10.18 5.08
N LYS A 56 12.23 -10.18 4.01
CA LYS A 56 13.57 -9.55 3.99
C LYS A 56 13.66 -8.36 3.05
N SER A 57 12.63 -8.18 2.21
CA SER A 57 12.51 -7.13 1.22
C SER A 57 12.44 -5.74 1.88
N LYS A 58 12.99 -4.74 1.19
CA LYS A 58 12.80 -3.31 1.57
C LYS A 58 11.51 -2.74 0.98
N HIS A 59 10.90 -3.46 0.06
CA HIS A 59 9.61 -3.17 -0.54
C HIS A 59 8.51 -3.93 0.19
N ASP A 60 7.38 -3.28 0.37
CA ASP A 60 6.14 -3.89 0.85
C ASP A 60 5.39 -4.50 -0.35
N TRP A 61 5.87 -5.65 -0.83
CA TRP A 61 5.30 -6.31 -2.02
C TRP A 61 3.95 -6.95 -1.70
N GLN A 62 3.03 -6.80 -2.65
CA GLN A 62 1.73 -7.46 -2.67
C GLN A 62 1.54 -8.13 -4.02
N ASP A 63 1.14 -9.40 -3.98
CA ASP A 63 0.86 -10.17 -5.17
C ASP A 63 -0.55 -9.87 -5.68
N THR A 64 -0.69 -9.80 -7.00
CA THR A 64 -1.99 -9.71 -7.65
C THR A 64 -2.06 -10.68 -8.82
N ASP A 65 -3.17 -11.42 -8.87
CA ASP A 65 -3.47 -12.33 -9.97
C ASP A 65 -3.96 -11.57 -11.22
N LEU A 66 -4.45 -10.34 -11.05
CA LEU A 66 -4.89 -9.48 -12.15
C LEU A 66 -4.73 -7.99 -11.81
N PHE A 67 -3.95 -7.27 -12.61
CA PHE A 67 -3.94 -5.80 -12.55
C PHE A 67 -5.22 -5.23 -13.18
N SER A 68 -5.84 -4.25 -12.51
CA SER A 68 -7.07 -3.59 -12.97
C SER A 68 -6.88 -2.64 -14.16
N GLN A 69 -5.63 -2.33 -14.49
CA GLN A 69 -5.23 -1.45 -15.59
C GLN A 69 -4.04 -2.03 -16.36
N PRO A 70 -3.82 -1.65 -17.63
CA PRO A 70 -2.64 -2.07 -18.39
C PRO A 70 -1.36 -1.76 -17.61
N THR A 71 -0.64 -2.81 -17.23
CA THR A 71 0.52 -2.72 -16.34
C THR A 71 1.72 -3.37 -17.01
N TYR A 72 2.89 -2.77 -16.83
CA TYR A 72 4.15 -3.23 -17.42
C TYR A 72 5.16 -3.50 -16.31
N CYS A 73 5.94 -4.59 -16.46
CA CYS A 73 7.00 -4.89 -15.52
C CYS A 73 8.10 -3.82 -15.59
N CYS A 74 8.44 -3.22 -14.45
CA CYS A 74 9.50 -2.20 -14.35
C CYS A 74 10.93 -2.75 -14.60
N VAL A 75 11.11 -4.08 -14.70
CA VAL A 75 12.41 -4.71 -14.97
C VAL A 75 12.54 -5.08 -16.45
N CYS A 76 11.63 -5.90 -16.98
CA CYS A 76 11.70 -6.43 -18.35
C CYS A 76 10.93 -5.58 -19.37
N SER A 77 10.15 -4.59 -18.91
CA SER A 77 9.29 -3.71 -19.72
C SER A 77 8.18 -4.43 -20.50
N GLN A 78 7.93 -5.71 -20.24
CA GLN A 78 6.84 -6.46 -20.85
C GLN A 78 5.51 -6.16 -20.17
N HIS A 79 4.42 -6.25 -20.94
CA HIS A 79 3.07 -6.17 -20.40
C HIS A 79 2.79 -7.36 -19.48
N ILE A 80 2.23 -7.11 -18.30
CA ILE A 80 1.95 -8.11 -17.28
C ILE A 80 0.48 -8.06 -16.88
N LEU A 81 -0.16 -9.22 -16.84
CA LEU A 81 -1.51 -9.38 -16.31
C LEU A 81 -1.48 -9.72 -14.82
N GLN A 82 -0.53 -10.58 -14.43
CA GLN A 82 -0.30 -11.04 -13.08
C GLN A 82 1.14 -10.70 -12.65
N GLY A 83 1.33 -10.48 -11.35
CA GLY A 83 2.65 -10.14 -10.82
C GLY A 83 2.57 -9.64 -9.39
N ALA A 84 3.52 -8.79 -9.02
CA ALA A 84 3.57 -8.14 -7.73
C ALA A 84 3.71 -6.63 -7.88
N PHE A 85 3.17 -5.88 -6.93
CA PHE A 85 3.40 -4.44 -6.83
C PHE A 85 3.79 -4.06 -5.41
N CYS A 86 4.56 -2.97 -5.26
CA CYS A 86 4.91 -2.47 -3.94
C CYS A 86 3.91 -1.43 -3.44
N ASN A 87 3.34 -1.62 -2.26
CA ASN A 87 2.41 -0.69 -1.60
C ASN A 87 3.01 0.68 -1.24
N CYS A 88 4.34 0.79 -1.19
CA CYS A 88 5.01 2.04 -0.82
C CYS A 88 5.44 2.87 -2.04
N CYS A 89 6.06 2.25 -3.05
CA CYS A 89 6.60 2.95 -4.22
C CYS A 89 5.80 2.72 -5.51
N GLY A 90 4.86 1.77 -5.52
CA GLY A 90 4.07 1.38 -6.69
C GLY A 90 4.88 0.75 -7.82
N LEU A 91 6.07 0.20 -7.54
CA LEU A 91 6.84 -0.57 -8.50
C LEU A 91 6.05 -1.84 -8.85
N CYS A 92 5.83 -2.13 -10.13
CA CYS A 92 5.12 -3.33 -10.59
C CYS A 92 6.06 -4.26 -11.35
N VAL A 93 6.03 -5.56 -11.07
CA VAL A 93 6.94 -6.54 -11.66
C VAL A 93 6.25 -7.87 -11.90
N ASP A 94 6.68 -8.60 -12.93
CA ASP A 94 6.36 -10.01 -13.04
C ASP A 94 7.07 -10.82 -11.93
N GLU A 95 6.62 -12.05 -11.75
CA GLU A 95 7.11 -12.98 -10.73
C GLU A 95 8.60 -13.32 -10.88
N GLU A 96 9.09 -13.45 -12.12
CA GLU A 96 10.47 -13.82 -12.41
C GLU A 96 11.44 -12.67 -12.13
N CYS A 97 10.96 -11.45 -12.27
CA CYS A 97 11.69 -10.21 -12.08
C CYS A 97 11.69 -9.73 -10.63
N LEU A 98 10.84 -10.25 -9.75
CA LEU A 98 10.70 -9.80 -8.36
C LEU A 98 12.04 -9.72 -7.61
N LYS A 99 12.86 -10.78 -7.67
CA LYS A 99 14.18 -10.81 -7.02
C LYS A 99 15.17 -9.79 -7.61
N LYS A 100 15.10 -9.56 -8.93
CA LYS A 100 15.94 -8.56 -9.60
C LYS A 100 15.51 -7.16 -9.21
N ALA A 101 14.20 -6.94 -9.07
CA ALA A 101 13.62 -5.66 -8.72
C ALA A 101 13.99 -5.23 -7.30
N ASP A 102 13.89 -6.12 -6.32
CA ASP A 102 14.23 -5.84 -4.91
C ASP A 102 15.70 -5.42 -4.73
N ARG A 103 16.59 -5.91 -5.60
CA ARG A 103 18.02 -5.51 -5.62
C ARG A 103 18.28 -4.22 -6.39
N ARG A 104 17.58 -4.01 -7.52
CA ARG A 104 17.85 -2.92 -8.46
C ARG A 104 17.20 -1.61 -8.06
N PHE A 105 15.99 -1.67 -7.50
CA PHE A 105 15.19 -0.48 -7.21
C PHE A 105 15.14 -0.24 -5.70
N LEU A 106 15.28 1.02 -5.31
CA LEU A 106 15.06 1.44 -3.94
C LEU A 106 13.57 1.64 -3.71
N CYS A 107 13.11 1.35 -2.48
CA CYS A 107 11.76 1.67 -2.04
C CYS A 107 11.73 3.11 -1.46
N LYS A 108 10.54 3.53 -1.03
CA LYS A 108 10.30 4.78 -0.28
C LYS A 108 11.17 4.80 0.98
N GLU A 109 12.03 5.80 1.11
CA GLU A 109 12.96 5.92 2.23
C GLU A 109 12.20 6.37 3.50
N ILE A 110 12.10 5.51 4.51
CA ILE A 110 11.29 5.80 5.71
C ILE A 110 11.97 6.83 6.62
N ILE A 111 13.28 6.65 6.83
CA ILE A 111 14.16 7.53 7.62
C ILE A 111 15.42 7.77 6.78
N MET A 112 15.82 9.02 6.65
CA MET A 112 16.95 9.39 5.82
C MET A 112 18.28 8.85 6.36
N ARG A 113 19.14 8.30 5.50
CA ARG A 113 20.49 7.86 5.91
C ARG A 113 21.45 9.04 5.95
N GLY A 114 22.12 9.23 7.09
CA GLY A 114 23.02 10.35 7.31
C GLY A 114 24.19 10.40 6.32
N SER A 115 24.24 11.44 5.50
CA SER A 115 25.46 11.96 4.92
C SER A 115 25.81 13.21 5.72
N GLY A 116 26.99 13.26 6.36
CA GLY A 116 27.33 14.28 7.37
C GLY A 116 26.85 15.69 7.03
N GLY A 117 25.85 16.17 7.79
CA GLY A 117 25.19 17.47 7.60
C GLY A 117 23.69 17.41 7.93
N ILE A 118 23.10 18.54 8.35
CA ILE A 118 21.65 18.67 8.52
C ILE A 118 21.06 18.90 7.12
N GLN A 119 20.70 17.82 6.41
CA GLN A 119 19.92 17.95 5.17
C GLN A 119 18.44 18.12 5.51
N SER A 120 17.86 19.25 5.12
CA SER A 120 16.43 19.58 5.29
C SER A 120 15.61 19.41 4.02
N SER A 121 16.22 18.88 2.96
CA SER A 121 15.61 18.74 1.63
C SER A 121 15.77 17.32 1.12
N MET A 122 14.77 16.82 0.40
CA MET A 122 14.84 15.54 -0.30
C MET A 122 14.86 15.77 -1.79
N VAL A 123 15.54 14.88 -2.51
CA VAL A 123 15.43 14.82 -3.96
C VAL A 123 14.22 13.99 -4.39
N HIS A 124 13.70 14.26 -5.58
CA HIS A 124 12.66 13.39 -6.15
C HIS A 124 13.17 11.95 -6.32
N HIS A 125 12.37 10.99 -5.86
CA HIS A 125 12.56 9.58 -6.14
C HIS A 125 11.59 9.16 -7.23
N TRP A 126 12.09 9.03 -8.46
CA TRP A 126 11.32 8.71 -9.65
C TRP A 126 11.25 7.20 -9.90
N ILE A 127 10.04 6.70 -10.17
CA ILE A 127 9.80 5.35 -10.72
C ILE A 127 9.24 5.52 -12.12
N ARG A 128 9.77 4.74 -13.07
CA ARG A 128 9.36 4.78 -14.48
C ARG A 128 8.16 3.85 -14.72
N GLY A 129 7.19 4.33 -15.49
CA GLY A 129 6.04 3.55 -15.95
C GLY A 129 4.92 3.42 -14.92
N ASN A 130 3.83 2.78 -15.38
CA ASN A 130 2.62 2.52 -14.60
C ASN A 130 2.09 3.78 -13.90
N VAL A 131 2.17 4.92 -14.57
CA VAL A 131 1.67 6.19 -14.05
C VAL A 131 0.14 6.12 -13.91
N PRO A 132 -0.46 6.71 -12.86
CA PRO A 132 -1.90 6.72 -12.69
C PRO A 132 -2.62 7.31 -13.90
N LEU A 133 -3.82 6.80 -14.18
CA LEU A 133 -4.69 7.36 -15.22
C LEU A 133 -4.94 8.86 -14.99
N CYS A 134 -5.12 9.61 -16.08
CA CYS A 134 -5.34 11.05 -16.05
C CYS A 134 -4.21 11.87 -15.38
N SER A 135 -3.00 11.31 -15.28
CA SER A 135 -1.83 12.07 -14.84
C SER A 135 -1.37 13.06 -15.91
N HIS A 136 -0.90 14.22 -15.48
CA HIS A 136 -0.40 15.27 -16.38
C HIS A 136 1.05 15.62 -16.04
N CYS A 137 1.85 15.83 -17.09
CA CYS A 137 3.25 16.17 -16.96
C CYS A 137 3.42 17.52 -16.24
N VAL A 138 4.26 17.55 -15.22
CA VAL A 138 4.56 18.78 -14.47
C VAL A 138 5.18 19.87 -15.35
N VAL A 139 5.89 19.49 -16.41
CA VAL A 139 6.61 20.40 -17.33
C VAL A 139 5.68 20.92 -18.43
N CYS A 140 5.18 20.05 -19.32
CA CYS A 140 4.43 20.46 -20.51
C CYS A 140 2.90 20.50 -20.32
N LYS A 141 2.40 20.05 -19.16
CA LYS A 141 0.96 19.95 -18.81
C LYS A 141 0.12 19.01 -19.68
N GLN A 142 0.75 18.22 -20.57
CA GLN A 142 0.06 17.21 -21.37
C GLN A 142 -0.08 15.88 -20.60
N GLN A 143 -1.04 15.04 -21.01
CA GLN A 143 -1.33 13.76 -20.36
C GLN A 143 -0.15 12.77 -20.46
N CYS A 144 0.21 12.13 -19.35
CA CYS A 144 1.20 11.05 -19.24
C CYS A 144 0.54 9.67 -19.35
N GLY A 145 1.36 8.63 -19.60
CA GLY A 145 0.93 7.23 -19.61
C GLY A 145 0.07 6.84 -20.82
N THR A 146 0.14 7.62 -21.90
CA THR A 146 -0.69 7.41 -23.10
C THR A 146 -0.12 6.33 -24.03
N GLN A 147 1.15 5.97 -23.89
CA GLN A 147 1.81 4.98 -24.75
C GLN A 147 1.63 3.57 -24.18
N PRO A 148 1.36 2.54 -25.00
CA PRO A 148 1.19 1.16 -24.57
C PRO A 148 2.54 0.48 -24.26
N LYS A 149 3.35 1.11 -23.41
CA LYS A 149 4.64 0.62 -22.93
C LYS A 149 5.00 1.25 -21.59
N LEU A 150 6.04 0.73 -20.96
CA LEU A 150 6.64 1.36 -19.79
C LEU A 150 7.29 2.71 -20.18
N CYS A 151 6.58 3.82 -19.93
CA CYS A 151 6.98 5.18 -20.25
C CYS A 151 6.60 6.15 -19.13
N ASP A 152 7.20 7.33 -19.18
CA ASP A 152 7.01 8.41 -18.22
C ASP A 152 7.42 8.02 -16.79
N TYR A 153 7.44 8.99 -15.90
CA TYR A 153 7.93 8.82 -14.54
C TYR A 153 6.96 9.41 -13.54
N ARG A 154 6.89 8.80 -12.36
CA ARG A 154 6.16 9.31 -11.19
C ARG A 154 7.09 9.41 -10.00
N CYS A 155 7.02 10.52 -9.27
CA CYS A 155 7.72 10.65 -8.01
C CYS A 155 6.94 9.95 -6.88
N VAL A 156 7.57 9.07 -6.12
CA VAL A 156 6.92 8.28 -5.04
C VAL A 156 6.52 9.12 -3.81
N TRP A 157 6.97 10.37 -3.74
CA TRP A 157 6.68 11.30 -2.65
C TRP A 157 5.63 12.32 -3.08
N CYS A 158 5.98 13.23 -3.99
CA CYS A 158 5.07 14.30 -4.41
C CYS A 158 4.02 13.88 -5.44
N GLN A 159 4.05 12.64 -5.94
CA GLN A 159 3.15 12.08 -6.95
C GLN A 159 3.13 12.81 -8.30
N GLN A 160 4.00 13.80 -8.51
CA GLN A 160 4.13 14.45 -9.81
C GLN A 160 4.55 13.43 -10.86
N THR A 161 4.08 13.67 -12.09
CA THR A 161 4.47 12.87 -13.26
C THR A 161 5.20 13.72 -14.28
N VAL A 162 6.08 13.08 -15.06
CA VAL A 162 6.86 13.75 -16.10
C VAL A 162 7.08 12.81 -17.27
N HIS A 163 6.96 13.33 -18.50
CA HIS A 163 7.27 12.55 -19.70
C HIS A 163 8.74 12.19 -19.79
N ASP A 164 9.07 11.08 -20.49
CA ASP A 164 10.46 10.72 -20.79
C ASP A 164 11.24 11.91 -21.40
N ASP A 165 10.66 12.60 -22.39
CA ASP A 165 11.30 13.73 -23.08
C ASP A 165 11.41 14.99 -22.20
N CYS A 166 10.54 15.12 -21.19
CA CYS A 166 10.52 16.25 -20.27
C CYS A 166 11.44 16.06 -19.04
N MET A 167 11.94 14.84 -18.82
CA MET A 167 12.68 14.48 -17.60
C MET A 167 13.91 15.37 -17.39
N GLN A 168 14.68 15.66 -18.44
CA GLN A 168 15.89 16.49 -18.33
C GLN A 168 15.60 17.89 -17.77
N SER A 169 14.43 18.46 -18.06
CA SER A 169 14.02 19.75 -17.51
C SER A 169 13.56 19.63 -16.05
N SER A 170 12.94 18.51 -15.67
CA SER A 170 12.54 18.23 -14.29
C SER A 170 13.73 17.98 -13.38
N LEU A 171 14.81 17.36 -13.89
CA LEU A 171 16.04 17.14 -13.13
C LEU A 171 16.72 18.46 -12.69
N LYS A 172 16.39 19.60 -13.32
CA LYS A 172 16.89 20.92 -12.87
C LYS A 172 16.24 21.38 -11.56
N HIS A 173 15.05 20.89 -11.25
CA HIS A 173 14.38 21.11 -9.96
C HIS A 173 14.56 19.84 -9.13
N GLU A 174 15.71 19.71 -8.48
CA GLU A 174 16.07 18.45 -7.81
C GLU A 174 15.24 18.19 -6.55
N GLN A 175 14.66 19.22 -5.94
CA GLN A 175 14.03 19.12 -4.61
C GLN A 175 12.55 18.76 -4.67
N CYS A 176 12.18 17.69 -3.96
CA CYS A 176 10.82 17.24 -3.80
C CYS A 176 10.14 17.95 -2.62
N GLU A 177 9.06 18.66 -2.89
CA GLU A 177 8.26 19.36 -1.87
C GLU A 177 7.11 18.51 -1.30
N PHE A 178 7.11 17.19 -1.52
CA PHE A 178 6.06 16.24 -1.09
C PHE A 178 4.65 16.46 -1.67
N GLY A 179 4.48 17.44 -2.56
CA GLY A 179 3.25 17.61 -3.34
C GLY A 179 2.06 18.11 -2.52
N GLU A 180 0.85 17.75 -2.95
CA GLU A 180 -0.41 18.19 -2.36
C GLU A 180 -0.50 17.89 -0.86
N PHE A 181 -0.12 16.68 -0.45
CA PHE A 181 -0.26 16.20 0.92
C PHE A 181 0.95 16.48 1.82
N ARG A 182 1.83 17.42 1.42
CA ARG A 182 3.08 17.72 2.15
C ARG A 182 2.89 18.01 3.64
N ASN A 183 1.78 18.66 4.00
CA ASN A 183 1.49 19.02 5.39
C ASN A 183 1.12 17.81 6.25
N LEU A 184 0.64 16.71 5.63
CA LEU A 184 0.28 15.48 6.32
C LEU A 184 1.48 14.53 6.45
N ILE A 185 2.44 14.61 5.54
CA ILE A 185 3.55 13.66 5.47
C ILE A 185 4.58 13.97 6.56
N ILE A 186 4.97 12.94 7.32
CA ILE A 186 6.18 12.99 8.17
C ILE A 186 7.43 12.78 7.29
N PRO A 187 8.29 13.79 7.08
CA PRO A 187 9.42 13.66 6.19
C PRO A 187 10.53 12.75 6.76
N PRO A 188 11.23 11.96 5.93
CA PRO A 188 12.35 11.12 6.36
C PRO A 188 13.48 11.86 7.08
N TYR A 189 13.78 13.11 6.68
CA TYR A 189 14.80 13.94 7.34
C TYR A 189 14.38 14.41 8.74
N TYR A 190 13.07 14.59 8.98
CA TYR A 190 12.54 14.95 10.30
C TYR A 190 12.82 13.80 11.29
N LEU A 191 12.47 12.57 10.90
CA LEU A 191 12.69 11.38 11.71
C LEU A 191 14.17 11.11 11.96
N PHE A 192 15.02 11.33 10.95
CA PHE A 192 16.46 11.21 11.10
C PHE A 192 16.99 12.18 12.17
N SER A 193 16.61 13.46 12.08
CA SER A 193 16.99 14.49 13.05
C SER A 193 16.52 14.13 14.48
N MET A 194 15.30 13.62 14.60
CA MET A 194 14.75 13.11 15.87
C MET A 194 15.56 11.94 16.44
N SER A 195 16.00 11.01 15.58
CA SER A 195 16.79 9.86 15.99
C SER A 195 18.20 10.24 16.50
N GLN A 196 18.81 11.27 15.91
CA GLN A 196 20.10 11.81 16.36
C GLN A 196 19.95 12.53 17.70
N MET A 197 18.93 13.39 17.84
CA MET A 197 18.74 14.21 19.03
C MET A 197 18.46 13.43 20.31
N ARG A 198 17.91 12.22 20.21
CA ARG A 198 17.78 11.31 21.38
C ARG A 198 19.10 11.00 22.08
N LYS A 199 20.24 11.22 21.42
CA LYS A 199 21.56 11.08 22.02
C LYS A 199 22.05 12.32 22.80
N ASP A 200 21.46 13.51 22.58
CA ASP A 200 22.05 14.80 23.01
C ASP A 200 21.19 15.65 23.98
N LYS A 201 20.04 15.13 24.45
CA LYS A 201 19.23 15.66 25.58
C LYS A 201 18.76 17.14 25.56
N ARG A 202 18.88 17.90 24.46
CA ARG A 202 18.27 19.25 24.33
C ARG A 202 17.15 19.25 23.27
N MET A 203 15.93 19.55 23.71
CA MET A 203 14.69 19.48 22.92
C MET A 203 14.27 20.88 22.44
N ASP A 204 14.25 21.11 21.13
CA ASP A 204 13.44 22.18 20.53
C ASP A 204 12.73 21.68 19.26
N TYR A 205 11.58 21.03 19.48
CA TYR A 205 10.70 20.52 18.42
C TYR A 205 10.15 21.64 17.53
N SER A 206 10.05 22.86 18.07
CA SER A 206 9.48 23.99 17.34
C SER A 206 10.36 24.41 16.16
N LYS A 207 11.69 24.32 16.31
CA LYS A 207 12.65 24.59 15.25
C LYS A 207 12.59 23.56 14.12
N LEU A 208 12.40 22.28 14.45
CA LEU A 208 12.21 21.21 13.45
C LEU A 208 10.87 21.31 12.73
N ALA A 209 9.80 21.62 13.46
CA ALA A 209 8.48 21.86 12.86
C ALA A 209 8.54 22.99 11.83
N SER A 210 9.24 24.08 12.18
CA SER A 210 9.39 25.26 11.33
C SER A 210 10.05 24.94 9.99
N SER A 211 10.95 23.95 9.92
CA SER A 211 11.55 23.52 8.65
C SER A 211 10.62 22.67 7.78
N CYS A 212 9.54 22.13 8.35
CA CYS A 212 8.50 21.39 7.63
C CYS A 212 7.32 22.28 7.20
N GLY A 213 7.33 23.57 7.57
CA GLY A 213 6.32 24.56 7.19
C GLY A 213 5.37 24.93 8.33
N LYS A 214 4.78 26.14 8.23
CA LYS A 214 3.94 26.73 9.29
C LYS A 214 2.63 25.97 9.56
N ASN A 215 2.09 25.27 8.57
CA ASN A 215 0.82 24.53 8.66
C ASN A 215 1.05 23.01 8.63
N TRP A 216 2.21 22.54 9.09
CA TRP A 216 2.51 21.11 9.11
C TRP A 216 1.67 20.40 10.18
N THR A 217 0.76 19.54 9.73
CA THR A 217 -0.20 18.79 10.55
C THR A 217 -0.11 17.31 10.21
N PRO A 218 0.97 16.63 10.65
CA PRO A 218 1.26 15.25 10.27
C PRO A 218 0.11 14.31 10.61
N LEU A 219 -0.25 13.43 9.67
CA LEU A 219 -1.34 12.48 9.81
C LEU A 219 -0.82 11.09 10.15
N ILE A 220 -1.42 10.45 11.15
CA ILE A 220 -1.19 9.05 11.47
C ILE A 220 -2.44 8.26 11.11
N VAL A 221 -2.31 7.26 10.26
CA VAL A 221 -3.42 6.40 9.84
C VAL A 221 -3.40 5.12 10.67
N LEU A 222 -4.52 4.81 11.33
CA LEU A 222 -4.73 3.59 12.08
C LEU A 222 -5.87 2.81 11.44
N ALA A 223 -5.60 1.68 10.79
CA ALA A 223 -6.64 0.89 10.15
C ALA A 223 -6.80 -0.48 10.78
N ASN A 224 -8.04 -0.87 11.06
CA ASN A 224 -8.38 -2.23 11.44
C ASN A 224 -8.82 -3.03 10.21
N THR A 225 -7.95 -3.91 9.72
CA THR A 225 -8.19 -4.75 8.52
C THR A 225 -9.31 -5.76 8.68
N ARG A 226 -9.78 -6.01 9.92
CA ARG A 226 -10.92 -6.89 10.21
C ARG A 226 -12.27 -6.16 10.24
N SER A 227 -12.29 -4.83 10.16
CA SER A 227 -13.53 -4.07 10.11
C SER A 227 -14.14 -4.07 8.71
N GLY A 228 -15.47 -4.16 8.63
CA GLY A 228 -16.21 -4.03 7.39
C GLY A 228 -16.01 -5.20 6.42
N ASN A 229 -15.91 -4.85 5.14
CA ASN A 229 -15.72 -5.75 4.01
C ASN A 229 -14.24 -6.08 3.73
N ASN A 230 -13.37 -6.00 4.75
CA ASN A 230 -11.92 -6.23 4.65
C ASN A 230 -11.16 -5.29 3.67
N MET A 231 -11.72 -4.12 3.32
CA MET A 231 -11.03 -3.12 2.49
C MET A 231 -9.83 -2.46 3.18
N GLY A 232 -9.63 -2.69 4.49
CA GLY A 232 -8.55 -2.07 5.25
C GLY A 232 -7.15 -2.35 4.70
N GLU A 233 -6.91 -3.53 4.12
CA GLU A 233 -5.59 -3.88 3.56
C GLU A 233 -5.27 -3.04 2.33
N THR A 234 -6.22 -2.92 1.40
CA THR A 234 -6.11 -2.07 0.21
C THR A 234 -5.91 -0.60 0.60
N LEU A 235 -6.69 -0.10 1.57
CA LEU A 235 -6.57 1.26 2.08
C LEU A 235 -5.18 1.53 2.66
N LEU A 236 -4.66 0.62 3.50
CA LEU A 236 -3.31 0.74 4.05
C LEU A 236 -2.25 0.86 2.94
N GLY A 237 -2.36 0.07 1.87
CA GLY A 237 -1.46 0.17 0.71
C GLY A 237 -1.54 1.52 0.00
N GLN A 238 -2.75 2.01 -0.25
CA GLN A 238 -2.97 3.32 -0.88
C GLN A 238 -2.45 4.47 0.00
N PHE A 239 -2.70 4.44 1.31
CA PHE A 239 -2.13 5.42 2.24
C PHE A 239 -0.59 5.38 2.25
N LYS A 240 0.05 4.20 2.22
CA LYS A 240 1.52 4.08 2.12
C LYS A 240 2.09 4.63 0.81
N THR A 241 1.32 4.58 -0.27
CA THR A 241 1.72 5.17 -1.56
C THR A 241 1.83 6.68 -1.44
N LEU A 242 0.87 7.34 -0.78
CA LEU A 242 0.83 8.80 -0.64
C LEU A 242 1.70 9.30 0.53
N LEU A 243 1.62 8.63 1.69
CA LEU A 243 2.23 9.03 2.95
C LEU A 243 3.55 8.30 3.24
N ASN A 244 4.33 8.76 4.22
CA ASN A 244 5.49 7.99 4.71
C ASN A 244 4.99 6.72 5.43
N PRO A 245 5.40 5.49 5.04
CA PRO A 245 4.88 4.24 5.60
C PRO A 245 4.94 4.13 7.13
N ILE A 246 5.85 4.85 7.80
CA ILE A 246 5.93 4.88 9.27
C ILE A 246 4.70 5.48 9.95
N GLN A 247 3.88 6.26 9.24
CA GLN A 247 2.67 6.88 9.78
C GLN A 247 1.41 6.05 9.51
N VAL A 248 1.53 4.87 8.88
CA VAL A 248 0.41 4.02 8.47
C VAL A 248 0.47 2.69 9.21
N PHE A 249 -0.42 2.50 10.18
CA PHE A 249 -0.42 1.35 11.09
C PHE A 249 -1.62 0.44 10.88
N GLU A 250 -1.35 -0.85 10.90
CA GLU A 250 -2.38 -1.89 10.97
C GLU A 250 -2.64 -2.29 12.42
N LEU A 251 -3.88 -2.10 12.88
CA LEU A 251 -4.29 -2.31 14.27
C LEU A 251 -4.35 -3.78 14.70
N THR A 252 -4.38 -4.71 13.76
CA THR A 252 -4.25 -6.15 14.05
C THR A 252 -2.82 -6.55 14.40
N LYS A 253 -1.83 -5.73 14.01
CA LYS A 253 -0.39 -5.97 14.22
C LYS A 253 0.20 -5.07 15.30
N THR A 254 -0.30 -3.84 15.42
CA THR A 254 0.21 -2.83 16.36
C THR A 254 -0.93 -2.24 17.18
N THR A 255 -0.80 -2.20 18.50
CA THR A 255 -1.82 -1.60 19.37
C THR A 255 -1.88 -0.08 19.19
N PRO A 256 -3.05 0.57 19.38
CA PRO A 256 -3.18 2.02 19.31
C PRO A 256 -2.17 2.74 20.21
N ALA A 257 -1.99 2.27 21.45
CA ALA A 257 -1.02 2.84 22.38
C ALA A 257 0.42 2.84 21.85
N LYS A 258 0.83 1.80 21.10
CA LYS A 258 2.17 1.75 20.46
C LYS A 258 2.24 2.68 19.25
N ALA A 259 1.21 2.71 18.42
CA ALA A 259 1.16 3.59 17.24
C ALA A 259 1.18 5.08 17.63
N LEU A 260 0.40 5.45 18.66
CA LEU A 260 0.31 6.81 19.18
C LEU A 260 1.62 7.30 19.84
N GLN A 261 2.58 6.42 20.13
CA GLN A 261 3.91 6.87 20.56
C GLN A 261 4.59 7.76 19.51
N LEU A 262 4.25 7.62 18.23
CA LEU A 262 4.76 8.49 17.17
C LEU A 262 4.35 9.96 17.39
N CYS A 263 3.17 10.24 17.96
CA CYS A 263 2.72 11.59 18.31
C CYS A 263 3.70 12.31 19.25
N THR A 264 4.35 11.56 20.14
CA THR A 264 5.32 12.13 21.10
C THR A 264 6.62 12.60 20.43
N TRP A 265 6.84 12.27 19.16
CA TRP A 265 7.99 12.72 18.38
C TRP A 265 7.64 13.90 17.49
N LEU A 266 6.37 14.28 17.46
CA LEU A 266 5.84 15.37 16.66
C LEU A 266 5.68 16.63 17.55
N PRO A 267 5.59 17.81 16.94
CA PRO A 267 5.37 19.05 17.68
C PRO A 267 4.06 18.99 18.47
N CYS A 268 4.02 19.68 19.61
CA CYS A 268 2.82 19.71 20.45
C CYS A 268 1.59 20.20 19.67
N ASN A 269 0.45 19.57 19.91
CA ASN A 269 -0.86 19.91 19.31
C ASN A 269 -0.89 20.01 17.77
N SER A 270 0.00 19.30 17.06
CA SER A 270 0.08 19.36 15.59
C SER A 270 -0.42 18.09 14.88
N ALA A 271 -0.42 16.95 15.58
CA ALA A 271 -0.72 15.66 14.96
C ALA A 271 -2.22 15.45 14.76
N ARG A 272 -2.56 14.77 13.66
CA ARG A 272 -3.89 14.23 13.38
C ARG A 272 -3.81 12.70 13.31
N VAL A 273 -4.89 12.02 13.69
CA VAL A 273 -5.05 10.58 13.57
C VAL A 273 -6.30 10.28 12.75
N LEU A 274 -6.18 9.50 11.68
CA LEU A 274 -7.31 8.94 10.94
C LEU A 274 -7.53 7.50 11.36
N VAL A 275 -8.68 7.20 11.97
CA VAL A 275 -9.06 5.85 12.38
C VAL A 275 -9.97 5.24 11.32
N CYS A 276 -9.48 4.21 10.63
CA CYS A 276 -10.24 3.44 9.66
C CYS A 276 -10.79 2.18 10.34
N GLY A 277 -12.08 2.18 10.68
CA GLY A 277 -12.70 1.12 11.46
C GLY A 277 -14.18 1.40 11.75
N GLY A 278 -14.82 0.49 12.50
CA GLY A 278 -16.13 0.77 13.11
C GLY A 278 -16.03 1.38 14.50
N ASP A 279 -17.16 1.65 15.15
CA ASP A 279 -17.22 2.32 16.45
C ASP A 279 -16.36 1.65 17.54
N GLY A 280 -16.33 0.31 17.60
CA GLY A 280 -15.46 -0.40 18.56
C GLY A 280 -13.96 -0.15 18.33
N THR A 281 -13.53 0.04 17.08
CA THR A 281 -12.14 0.40 16.77
C THR A 281 -11.86 1.85 17.14
N VAL A 282 -12.80 2.75 16.85
CA VAL A 282 -12.67 4.17 17.24
C VAL A 282 -12.61 4.31 18.76
N GLY A 283 -13.51 3.63 19.48
CA GLY A 283 -13.49 3.55 20.95
C GLY A 283 -12.14 3.08 21.48
N TRP A 284 -11.60 1.99 20.94
CA TRP A 284 -10.29 1.47 21.35
C TRP A 284 -9.14 2.47 21.15
N VAL A 285 -9.16 3.26 20.07
CA VAL A 285 -8.16 4.30 19.85
C VAL A 285 -8.35 5.47 20.83
N LEU A 286 -9.60 5.88 21.07
CA LEU A 286 -9.91 6.96 22.00
C LEU A 286 -9.53 6.60 23.44
N ASP A 287 -9.75 5.34 23.86
CA ASP A 287 -9.31 4.83 25.17
C ASP A 287 -7.79 4.94 25.31
N ALA A 288 -7.04 4.59 24.25
CA ALA A 288 -5.58 4.72 24.25
C ALA A 288 -5.12 6.19 24.28
N ILE A 289 -5.93 7.12 23.73
CA ILE A 289 -5.67 8.56 23.85
C ILE A 289 -5.94 9.03 25.28
N ASP A 290 -7.00 8.56 25.93
CA ASP A 290 -7.30 8.89 27.34
C ASP A 290 -6.18 8.40 28.27
N ASP A 291 -5.63 7.20 28.02
CA ASP A 291 -4.43 6.71 28.69
C ASP A 291 -3.20 7.62 28.53
N MET A 292 -3.04 8.27 27.37
CA MET A 292 -1.96 9.25 27.17
C MET A 292 -2.17 10.50 28.04
N LYS A 293 -3.43 10.94 28.22
CA LYS A 293 -3.76 12.06 29.13
C LYS A 293 -3.37 11.73 30.56
N ILE A 294 -3.77 10.55 31.03
CA ILE A 294 -3.46 10.07 32.39
C ILE A 294 -1.93 10.00 32.63
N LYS A 295 -1.15 9.67 31.59
CA LYS A 295 0.32 9.64 31.65
C LYS A 295 0.98 11.03 31.55
N GLY A 296 0.20 12.11 31.58
CA GLY A 296 0.71 13.49 31.51
C GLY A 296 1.19 13.91 30.12
N GLN A 297 0.76 13.23 29.06
CA GLN A 297 1.17 13.50 27.67
C GLN A 297 0.17 14.38 26.92
N GLU A 298 -0.56 15.24 27.63
CA GLU A 298 -1.67 16.02 27.07
C GLU A 298 -1.28 16.89 25.87
N ARG A 299 -0.04 17.38 25.83
CA ARG A 299 0.50 18.21 24.75
C ARG A 299 0.69 17.45 23.42
N TYR A 300 0.58 16.12 23.44
CA TYR A 300 0.77 15.25 22.28
C TYR A 300 -0.52 14.54 21.85
N ILE A 301 -1.67 14.94 22.40
CA ILE A 301 -2.97 14.41 21.99
C ILE A 301 -3.24 14.85 20.54
N PRO A 302 -3.50 13.90 19.63
CA PRO A 302 -3.85 14.24 18.25
C PRO A 302 -5.34 14.57 18.10
N GLN A 303 -5.69 15.32 17.05
CA GLN A 303 -7.08 15.39 16.57
C GLN A 303 -7.46 14.06 15.93
N VAL A 304 -8.72 13.63 16.06
CA VAL A 304 -9.18 12.33 15.55
C VAL A 304 -10.20 12.54 14.41
N ALA A 305 -9.90 11.95 13.27
CA ALA A 305 -10.80 11.79 12.13
C ALA A 305 -11.19 10.32 11.98
N ILE A 306 -12.37 10.06 11.42
CA ILE A 306 -12.93 8.71 11.29
C ILE A 306 -13.15 8.39 9.82
N LEU A 307 -12.69 7.21 9.38
CA LEU A 307 -13.13 6.59 8.13
C LEU A 307 -14.00 5.39 8.49
N PRO A 308 -15.34 5.47 8.31
CA PRO A 308 -16.28 4.48 8.81
C PRO A 308 -16.24 3.19 7.98
N LEU A 309 -15.52 2.18 8.47
CA LEU A 309 -15.48 0.85 7.83
C LEU A 309 -16.51 -0.12 8.43
N GLY A 310 -17.18 0.21 9.53
CA GLY A 310 -18.14 -0.68 10.20
C GLY A 310 -19.55 -0.63 9.60
N THR A 311 -20.51 -1.31 10.24
CA THR A 311 -21.93 -1.29 9.88
C THR A 311 -22.78 -0.38 10.78
N GLY A 312 -22.39 -0.20 12.04
CA GLY A 312 -22.95 0.79 12.96
C GLY A 312 -21.86 1.80 13.29
N ASN A 313 -21.75 2.87 12.50
CA ASN A 313 -20.76 3.93 12.65
C ASN A 313 -21.44 5.18 13.21
N ASP A 314 -22.02 5.09 14.40
CA ASP A 314 -22.84 6.13 15.00
C ASP A 314 -22.01 7.38 15.32
N LEU A 315 -20.78 7.18 15.79
CA LEU A 315 -19.86 8.28 16.08
C LEU A 315 -19.44 9.01 14.80
N SER A 316 -19.17 8.26 13.72
CA SER A 316 -18.87 8.83 12.40
C SER A 316 -20.04 9.65 11.86
N ASN A 317 -21.27 9.11 11.95
CA ASN A 317 -22.49 9.80 11.53
C ASN A 317 -22.70 11.11 12.30
N THR A 318 -22.58 11.06 13.63
CA THR A 318 -22.76 12.21 14.50
C THR A 318 -21.74 13.31 14.22
N LEU A 319 -20.50 12.93 13.91
CA LEU A 319 -19.40 13.85 13.61
C LEU A 319 -19.32 14.26 12.13
N GLY A 320 -20.25 13.81 11.28
CA GLY A 320 -20.30 14.20 9.87
C GLY A 320 -19.28 13.52 8.96
N TRP A 321 -18.62 12.45 9.39
CA TRP A 321 -17.69 11.66 8.57
C TRP A 321 -18.40 10.64 7.67
N GLY A 322 -19.72 10.48 7.83
CA GLY A 322 -20.58 9.64 7.00
C GLY A 322 -20.94 8.30 7.63
N ALA A 323 -21.84 7.58 6.96
CA ALA A 323 -22.44 6.35 7.47
C ALA A 323 -21.59 5.09 7.22
N GLY A 324 -20.71 5.13 6.23
CA GLY A 324 -19.91 4.00 5.81
C GLY A 324 -19.03 4.36 4.62
N TYR A 325 -18.06 3.50 4.35
CA TYR A 325 -17.17 3.59 3.20
C TYR A 325 -17.26 2.26 2.44
N ALA A 326 -17.58 2.30 1.15
CA ALA A 326 -17.68 1.11 0.30
C ALA A 326 -16.66 1.10 -0.86
N GLY A 327 -15.63 1.94 -0.80
CA GLY A 327 -14.53 1.97 -1.79
C GLY A 327 -14.72 2.96 -2.92
N GLU A 328 -15.83 3.71 -2.92
CA GLU A 328 -16.16 4.71 -3.95
C GLU A 328 -15.29 5.97 -3.89
N VAL A 329 -14.81 6.36 -2.71
CA VAL A 329 -14.03 7.58 -2.53
C VAL A 329 -12.53 7.27 -2.59
N PRO A 330 -11.75 7.88 -3.50
CA PRO A 330 -10.31 7.66 -3.55
C PRO A 330 -9.60 8.21 -2.31
N VAL A 331 -8.48 7.62 -1.92
CA VAL A 331 -7.74 7.98 -0.70
C VAL A 331 -7.26 9.42 -0.73
N GLU A 332 -6.92 9.95 -1.89
CA GLU A 332 -6.59 11.37 -2.10
C GLU A 332 -7.72 12.28 -1.60
N GLN A 333 -8.98 11.92 -1.89
CA GLN A 333 -10.13 12.70 -1.45
C GLN A 333 -10.36 12.56 0.06
N ILE A 334 -10.10 11.37 0.63
CA ILE A 334 -10.14 11.18 2.09
C ILE A 334 -9.10 12.09 2.78
N LEU A 335 -7.88 12.16 2.25
CA LEU A 335 -6.84 13.04 2.78
C LEU A 335 -7.22 14.52 2.69
N ARG A 336 -7.84 14.96 1.58
CA ARG A 336 -8.38 16.33 1.46
C ARG A 336 -9.45 16.61 2.50
N ASN A 337 -10.41 15.70 2.66
CA ASN A 337 -11.47 15.84 3.67
C ASN A 337 -10.86 15.98 5.09
N VAL A 338 -9.80 15.23 5.40
CA VAL A 338 -9.08 15.35 6.68
C VAL A 338 -8.28 16.65 6.78
N MET A 339 -7.77 17.19 5.68
CA MET A 339 -7.08 18.50 5.66
C MET A 339 -8.05 19.64 5.96
N ASP A 340 -9.22 19.60 5.31
CA ASP A 340 -10.22 20.67 5.30
C ASP A 340 -11.22 20.56 6.47
N SER A 341 -11.16 19.49 7.27
CA SER A 341 -12.07 19.27 8.40
C SER A 341 -11.82 20.23 9.56
N ASP A 342 -12.91 20.67 10.19
CA ASP A 342 -12.89 21.43 11.43
C ASP A 342 -12.81 20.55 12.69
N GLY A 343 -12.19 21.10 13.74
CA GLY A 343 -12.07 20.42 15.03
C GLY A 343 -13.29 20.62 15.90
N ILE A 344 -13.88 19.53 16.37
CA ILE A 344 -14.97 19.54 17.36
C ILE A 344 -14.43 18.95 18.68
N LYS A 345 -14.80 19.57 19.81
CA LYS A 345 -14.51 19.00 21.13
C LYS A 345 -15.50 17.88 21.39
N LEU A 346 -14.98 16.69 21.68
CA LEU A 346 -15.78 15.54 22.08
C LEU A 346 -15.71 15.41 23.60
N ASP A 347 -16.86 15.43 24.25
CA ASP A 347 -16.97 15.13 25.68
C ASP A 347 -16.81 13.62 25.87
N ARG A 348 -15.87 13.23 26.74
CA ARG A 348 -15.61 11.84 27.14
C ARG A 348 -15.38 11.76 28.64
#